data_AF-A0AAW9JS01-F1
#
_entry.id   AF-A0AAW9JS01-F1
#
_cell.length_a   1.000
_cell.length_b   1.000
_cell.length_c   1.000
_cell.angle_alpha   90.00
_cell.angle_beta   90.00
_cell.angle_gamma   90.00
#
_symmetry.space_group_name_H-M   'P 1'
#
loop_
_entity.id
_entity.type
_entity.pdbx_description
1 polymer ?
#
loop_
_entity_poly.entity_id
_entity_poly.type
_entity_poly.pdbx_seq_one_letter_code
_entity_poly.pdbx_strand_id
1 'polypeptide(L)'
;MGNDYENIIKRLKEIPVEKQLQKAYEEGYRYVVQDTAMYALCFSLKSKKFLKLEIWGYKDGEMDLETALAAKIIWGQVEGVEWSNRYPTEINSLLK
;
A
#
# COMPACT_ATOMS: atom_id res chain seq x y z
N MET A 1 -11.46 -18.03 -23.96
CA MET A 1 -11.43 -17.68 -22.52
C MET A 1 -10.84 -16.28 -22.43
N GLY A 2 -11.69 -15.26 -22.35
CA GLY A 2 -11.22 -13.88 -22.12
C GLY A 2 -10.66 -13.80 -20.71
N ASN A 3 -9.46 -13.25 -20.58
CA ASN A 3 -8.62 -13.26 -19.39
C ASN A 3 -9.40 -12.93 -18.09
N ASP A 4 -9.69 -13.94 -17.26
CA ASP A 4 -10.34 -13.73 -15.96
C ASP A 4 -9.56 -12.74 -15.07
N TYR A 5 -8.24 -12.68 -15.24
CA TYR A 5 -7.36 -11.71 -14.60
C TYR A 5 -7.69 -10.25 -14.95
N GLU A 6 -8.01 -9.95 -16.20
CA GLU A 6 -8.34 -8.58 -16.62
C GLU A 6 -9.67 -8.13 -16.00
N ASN A 7 -10.63 -9.05 -15.91
CA ASN A 7 -11.92 -8.80 -15.25
C ASN A 7 -11.74 -8.60 -13.74
N ILE A 8 -10.86 -9.35 -13.09
CA ILE A 8 -10.54 -9.18 -11.67
C ILE A 8 -9.87 -7.82 -11.44
N ILE A 9 -8.85 -7.46 -12.23
CA ILE A 9 -8.17 -6.17 -12.11
C ILE A 9 -9.15 -5.01 -12.34
N LYS A 10 -10.04 -5.14 -13.33
CA LYS A 10 -11.09 -4.14 -13.60
C LYS A 10 -11.99 -3.94 -12.39
N ARG A 11 -12.51 -5.02 -11.80
CA ARG A 11 -13.34 -4.95 -10.59
C ARG A 11 -12.62 -4.35 -9.40
N LEU A 12 -11.33 -4.66 -9.23
CA LEU A 12 -10.52 -4.07 -8.14
C LEU A 12 -10.32 -2.57 -8.32
N LYS A 13 -10.15 -2.09 -9.57
CA LYS A 13 -10.09 -0.65 -9.88
C LYS A 13 -11.41 0.08 -9.66
N GLU A 14 -12.54 -0.61 -9.66
CA GLU A 14 -13.86 -0.03 -9.39
C GLU A 14 -14.13 0.16 -7.89
N ILE A 15 -13.32 -0.43 -7.00
CA ILE A 15 -13.45 -0.23 -5.56
C ILE A 15 -12.79 1.10 -5.19
N PRO A 16 -13.51 2.05 -4.55
CA PRO A 16 -12.93 3.30 -4.07
C PRO A 16 -11.71 3.06 -3.18
N VAL A 17 -10.69 3.91 -3.32
CA VAL A 17 -9.41 3.79 -2.60
C VAL A 17 -9.63 3.81 -1.09
N GLU A 18 -10.56 4.63 -0.61
CA GLU A 18 -10.92 4.77 0.79
C GLU A 18 -11.47 3.44 1.36
N LYS A 19 -12.29 2.73 0.59
CA LYS A 19 -12.81 1.41 0.99
C LYS A 19 -11.70 0.36 1.02
N GLN A 20 -10.77 0.41 0.06
CA GLN A 20 -9.61 -0.48 0.06
C GLN A 20 -8.70 -0.21 1.27
N LEU A 21 -8.47 1.06 1.60
CA LEU A 21 -7.68 1.50 2.77
C LEU A 21 -8.35 1.09 4.08
N GLN A 22 -9.66 1.30 4.22
CA GLN A 22 -10.42 0.87 5.38
C GLN A 22 -10.28 -0.63 5.62
N LYS A 23 -10.49 -1.43 4.56
CA LYS A 23 -10.33 -2.89 4.63
C LYS A 23 -8.89 -3.30 5.00
N ALA A 24 -7.88 -2.66 4.42
CA ALA A 24 -6.49 -2.91 4.78
C ALA A 24 -6.23 -2.56 6.26
N TYR A 25 -6.80 -1.47 6.76
CA TYR A 25 -6.65 -1.08 8.16
C TYR A 25 -7.25 -2.12 9.12
N GLU A 26 -8.44 -2.62 8.81
CA GLU A 26 -9.11 -3.70 9.56
C GLU A 26 -8.32 -5.01 9.56
N GLU A 27 -7.63 -5.32 8.46
CA GLU A 27 -6.74 -6.49 8.32
C GLU A 27 -5.40 -6.34 9.07
N GLY A 28 -5.11 -5.18 9.66
CA GLY A 28 -3.90 -4.95 10.45
C GLY A 28 -2.80 -4.14 9.75
N TYR A 29 -3.05 -3.64 8.53
CA TYR A 29 -2.15 -2.69 7.89
C TYR A 29 -2.22 -1.33 8.59
N ARG A 30 -1.10 -0.60 8.64
CA ARG A 30 -1.00 0.66 9.38
C ARG A 30 -0.46 1.80 8.54
N TYR A 31 0.32 1.49 7.51
CA TYR A 31 1.01 2.47 6.71
C TYR A 31 0.72 2.28 5.23
N VAL A 32 0.69 3.38 4.48
CA VAL A 32 0.52 3.39 3.03
C VAL A 32 1.57 4.28 2.38
N VAL A 33 2.04 3.85 1.20
CA VAL A 33 2.90 4.63 0.32
C VAL A 33 2.32 4.59 -1.08
N GLN A 34 2.41 5.70 -1.80
CA GLN A 34 2.17 5.69 -3.23
C GLN A 34 3.42 5.12 -3.89
N ASP A 35 3.30 4.07 -4.69
CA ASP A 35 4.43 3.46 -5.42
C ASP A 35 4.53 4.05 -6.83
N THR A 36 3.41 4.01 -7.55
CA THR A 36 3.26 4.63 -8.87
C THR A 36 1.96 5.41 -8.94
N ALA A 37 1.70 6.13 -10.03
CA ALA A 37 0.40 6.79 -10.22
C ALA A 37 -0.79 5.80 -10.36
N MET A 38 -0.53 4.49 -10.43
CA MET A 38 -1.57 3.47 -10.65
C MET A 38 -1.99 2.71 -9.38
N TYR A 39 -1.11 2.63 -8.38
CA TYR A 39 -1.37 1.87 -7.16
C TYR A 39 -0.50 2.34 -5.98
N ALA A 40 -1.00 2.06 -4.78
CA ALA A 40 -0.34 2.24 -3.51
C ALA A 40 -0.04 0.89 -2.85
N LEU A 41 0.91 0.89 -1.92
CA LEU A 41 1.28 -0.27 -1.13
C LEU A 41 0.99 -0.02 0.35
N CYS A 42 0.29 -0.96 0.97
CA CYS A 42 0.06 -0.98 2.40
C CYS A 42 1.05 -1.91 3.12
N PHE A 43 1.55 -1.44 4.26
CA PHE A 43 2.46 -2.15 5.14
C PHE A 43 1.89 -2.22 6.56
N SER A 44 2.10 -3.35 7.23
CA SER A 44 1.71 -3.55 8.63
C SER A 44 2.66 -2.86 9.60
N LEU A 45 3.94 -2.80 9.23
CA LEU A 45 4.97 -2.07 9.93
C LEU A 45 5.42 -0.84 9.12
N LYS A 46 6.14 0.08 9.75
CA LYS A 46 6.65 1.28 9.10
C LYS A 46 7.72 0.92 8.06
N SER A 47 7.36 0.97 6.77
CA SER A 47 8.29 0.68 5.67
C SER A 47 9.30 1.81 5.43
N LYS A 48 10.38 1.48 4.72
CA LYS A 48 11.47 2.38 4.34
C LYS A 48 11.57 2.50 2.83
N LYS A 49 11.92 3.69 2.35
CA LYS A 49 12.20 3.94 0.94
C LYS A 49 13.66 3.62 0.60
N PHE A 50 13.87 2.69 -0.32
CA PHE A 50 15.18 2.33 -0.85
C PHE A 50 15.38 3.01 -2.21
N LEU A 51 15.77 4.29 -2.19
CA LEU A 51 15.90 5.11 -3.40
C LEU A 51 16.83 4.51 -4.47
N LYS A 52 17.91 3.83 -4.05
CA LYS A 52 18.84 3.18 -4.99
C LYS A 52 18.17 2.11 -5.85
N LEU A 53 17.15 1.45 -5.29
CA LEU A 53 16.40 0.39 -5.95
C LEU A 53 15.01 0.86 -6.39
N GLU A 54 14.65 2.11 -6.10
CA GLU A 54 13.33 2.68 -6.36
C GLU A 54 12.18 1.81 -5.83
N ILE A 55 12.31 1.30 -4.59
CA ILE A 55 11.28 0.46 -3.95
C ILE A 55 11.02 0.86 -2.50
N TRP A 56 9.87 0.46 -1.98
CA TRP A 56 9.57 0.44 -0.55
C TRP A 56 9.64 -0.98 0.01
N GLY A 57 10.09 -1.11 1.25
CA GLY A 57 10.07 -2.40 1.93
C GLY A 57 10.50 -2.30 3.39
N TYR A 58 10.62 -3.45 4.04
CA TYR A 58 11.20 -3.52 5.37
C TYR A 58 12.72 -3.65 5.28
N LYS A 59 13.43 -3.08 6.26
CA LYS A 59 14.87 -3.28 6.39
C LYS A 59 15.12 -4.42 7.37
N ASP A 60 15.90 -5.40 6.91
CA ASP A 60 16.34 -6.52 7.72
C ASP A 60 17.10 -6.04 8.97
N GLY A 61 16.83 -6.66 10.11
CA GLY A 61 17.40 -6.32 11.42
C GLY A 61 16.89 -5.02 12.07
N GLU A 62 16.01 -4.23 11.43
CA GLU A 62 15.42 -3.02 12.03
C GLU A 62 14.00 -3.22 12.56
N MET A 63 13.33 -4.33 12.21
CA MET A 63 11.94 -4.59 12.58
C MET A 63 11.70 -6.06 12.93
N ASP A 64 10.63 -6.31 13.67
CA ASP A 64 10.09 -7.66 13.87
C ASP A 64 9.43 -8.17 12.58
N LEU A 65 10.23 -8.74 11.70
CA LEU A 65 9.76 -9.26 10.42
C LEU A 65 8.88 -10.51 10.59
N GLU A 66 8.92 -11.19 11.73
CA GLU A 66 8.11 -12.39 12.00
C GLU A 66 6.63 -12.03 12.12
N THR A 67 6.32 -10.83 12.61
CA THR A 67 4.95 -10.33 12.75
C THR A 67 4.49 -9.46 11.57
N ALA A 68 5.37 -9.19 10.62
CA ALA A 68 5.07 -8.33 9.47
C ALA A 68 4.20 -9.05 8.43
N LEU A 69 3.04 -8.47 8.13
CA LEU A 69 2.25 -8.85 6.95
C LEU A 69 3.00 -8.49 5.66
N ALA A 70 2.85 -9.37 4.65
CA ALA A 70 3.26 -9.10 3.27
C ALA A 70 2.60 -7.82 2.74
N ALA A 71 3.28 -7.05 1.88
CA ALA A 71 2.73 -5.81 1.36
C ALA A 71 1.44 -6.07 0.56
N LYS A 72 0.45 -5.19 0.74
CA LYS A 72 -0.83 -5.27 0.03
C LYS A 72 -0.94 -4.16 -1.00
N ILE A 73 -1.33 -4.50 -2.22
CA ILE A 73 -1.59 -3.52 -3.28
C ILE A 73 -3.00 -2.94 -3.10
N ILE A 74 -3.10 -1.61 -3.17
CA ILE A 74 -4.34 -0.87 -3.32
C ILE A 74 -4.32 -0.18 -4.68
N TRP A 75 -5.37 -0.39 -5.49
CA TRP A 75 -5.47 0.21 -6.81
C TRP A 75 -5.97 1.64 -6.73
N GLY A 76 -5.25 2.57 -7.36
CA GLY A 76 -5.58 4.00 -7.38
C GLY A 76 -4.53 4.88 -6.69
N GLN A 77 -4.77 6.19 -6.76
CA GLN A 77 -3.99 7.19 -6.04
C GLN A 77 -4.64 7.46 -4.69
N VAL A 78 -3.81 7.55 -3.67
CA VAL A 78 -4.22 7.94 -2.32
C VAL A 78 -3.96 9.44 -2.19
N GLU A 79 -5.00 10.23 -1.97
CA GLU A 79 -4.87 11.68 -1.82
C GLU A 79 -3.90 12.03 -0.68
N GLY A 80 -2.99 12.98 -0.93
CA GLY A 80 -1.98 13.40 0.05
C GLY A 80 -0.80 12.44 0.23
N VAL A 81 -0.79 11.29 -0.47
CA VAL A 81 0.33 10.34 -0.44
C VAL A 81 1.01 10.31 -1.82
N GLU A 82 2.28 10.68 -1.85
CA GLU A 82 3.06 10.76 -3.09
C GLU A 82 4.28 9.85 -3.05
N TRP A 83 4.74 9.41 -4.23
CA TRP A 83 6.01 8.68 -4.34
C TRP A 83 7.16 9.48 -3.74
N SER A 84 7.14 10.81 -3.89
CA SER A 84 8.16 11.75 -3.39
C SER A 84 8.29 11.75 -1.86
N ASN A 85 7.28 11.27 -1.12
CA ASN A 85 7.27 11.26 0.34
C ASN A 85 8.47 10.44 0.87
N ARG A 86 9.17 11.02 1.85
CA ARG A 86 10.35 10.37 2.49
C ARG A 86 9.96 9.30 3.50
N TYR A 87 8.72 9.34 3.97
CA TYR A 87 8.20 8.47 5.01
C TYR A 87 6.84 7.91 4.58
N PRO A 88 6.48 6.70 5.02
CA PRO A 88 5.17 6.17 4.76
C PRO A 88 4.11 6.91 5.58
N THR A 89 2.90 7.01 5.05
CA THR A 89 1.79 7.74 5.66
C THR A 89 0.94 6.79 6.50
N GLU A 90 0.46 7.24 7.66
CA GLU A 90 -0.41 6.41 8.50
C GLU A 90 -1.82 6.33 7.93
N ILE A 91 -2.34 5.12 7.73
CA ILE A 91 -3.66 4.90 7.13
C ILE A 91 -4.75 5.56 7.98
N ASN A 92 -4.66 5.50 9.32
CA ASN A 92 -5.63 6.12 10.21
C ASN A 92 -5.70 7.65 10.10
N SER A 93 -4.67 8.31 9.58
CA SER A 93 -4.74 9.76 9.30
C SER A 93 -5.57 10.10 8.06
N LEU A 94 -5.77 9.13 7.16
CA LEU A 94 -6.46 9.28 5.87
C LEU A 94 -7.93 8.86 5.91
N LEU A 95 -8.32 8.07 6.93
CA LEU A 95 -9.69 7.53 7.08
C LEU A 95 -10.59 8.39 7.99
N LYS A 96 -10.18 9.63 8.28
CA LYS A 96 -10.89 10.54 9.20
C LYS A 96 -11.95 11.39 8.51
#